data_AF-A0A3Q3WED8-F1
#
_entry.id   AF-A0A3Q3WED8-F1
#
_cell.length_a   1.000
_cell.length_b   1.000
_cell.length_c   1.000
_cell.angle_alpha   90.00
_cell.angle_beta   90.00
_cell.angle_gamma   90.00
#
_symmetry.space_group_name_H-M   'P 1'
#
loop_
_entity.id
_entity.type
_entity.pdbx_description
1 polymer ?
#
loop_
_entity_poly.entity_id
_entity_poly.type
_entity_poly.pdbx_seq_one_letter_code
_entity_poly.pdbx_strand_id
1 'polypeptide(L)'
;SRKNHVDDYSTWDIVKATQYGIFERCRELVEAGFDVRQPDKENVTLLHWAAINNRIDLVKYYISKGAIVDQLGGDLNSTPLHWATRQGHLSMVVQLMKYGTDPSLIDGEGCSCVHLAAQFGHTSIVAYLIAKGQDVDMMDQNGMTPLMWAAYRTHSVDPTRLLLTFNVSVNLGDKYHKNTALHWAVLAGNTTVISLLLDANANVDAQNIKGETPLDLAKQRKNVWMINHLQEARQAKGYDSPSYLKRLKMDKEFRQKVMLGTPFVVIWLVGFIADLDIDSWLIKGLMYAGVWIAVQFLSKAFFDHSMHSALPLGIYLATKFWIIKKKTKQHFFNIFLNGAAHLPFATVHVPFLINSLALFYNFGKSWKSDPGIIKASEEQKKKTIVELAETGSLDLSIFCSTCLIRKPIRSKHCAVCNRCIAKFDHHCPWVGNCVGSGNHRYFMGYLFFLLCMICWMIYGCISYWRIHCTTNYAKDGFWLYLTQIASCSPWMFWMFLNSMFHFMWVAVLIMCQLYQIAALGITTNERMNARRYKHFKVTATSIESPFNHGCFRNLIDFFEIRCCGLFRPVTVDWTTQYTIEYDQTSGSGYQLV
;
A
#
# COMPACT_ATOMS: atom_id res chain seq x y z
N SER A 1 -38.38 42.58 -3.53
CA SER A 1 -38.00 42.33 -4.94
C SER A 1 -36.51 42.61 -5.10
N ARG A 2 -35.65 41.60 -4.90
CA ARG A 2 -34.24 41.69 -5.28
C ARG A 2 -34.17 41.35 -6.76
N LYS A 3 -34.06 42.37 -7.62
CA LYS A 3 -33.73 42.17 -9.03
C LYS A 3 -32.36 41.50 -9.08
N ASN A 4 -32.32 40.25 -9.54
CA ASN A 4 -31.08 39.66 -10.04
C ASN A 4 -30.64 40.55 -11.21
N HIS A 5 -29.65 41.40 -10.98
CA HIS A 5 -28.94 42.05 -12.07
C HIS A 5 -28.23 40.91 -12.82
N VAL A 6 -28.81 40.47 -13.94
CA VAL A 6 -28.08 39.66 -14.91
C VAL A 6 -27.08 40.63 -15.51
N ASP A 7 -25.80 40.53 -15.12
CA ASP A 7 -24.75 41.28 -15.78
C ASP A 7 -24.74 40.83 -17.24
N ASP A 8 -25.19 41.71 -18.12
CA ASP A 8 -25.05 41.54 -19.55
C ASP A 8 -23.57 41.78 -19.88
N TYR A 9 -22.85 40.69 -20.18
CA TYR A 9 -21.42 40.69 -20.48
C TYR A 9 -21.07 41.48 -21.76
N SER A 10 -22.06 42.10 -22.42
CA SER A 10 -21.95 42.93 -23.64
C SER A 10 -20.97 44.09 -23.53
N THR A 11 -20.64 44.57 -22.33
CA THR A 11 -19.67 45.67 -22.12
C THR A 11 -18.25 45.19 -21.85
N TRP A 12 -18.04 43.89 -21.67
CA TRP A 12 -16.72 43.37 -21.32
C TRP A 12 -15.80 43.39 -22.55
N ASP A 13 -14.54 43.75 -22.32
CA ASP A 13 -13.48 43.60 -23.32
C ASP A 13 -13.18 42.11 -23.57
N ILE A 14 -12.47 41.84 -24.66
CA ILE A 14 -12.21 40.46 -25.09
C ILE A 14 -11.30 39.70 -24.12
N VAL A 15 -10.37 40.36 -23.43
CA VAL A 15 -9.46 39.72 -22.46
C VAL A 15 -10.25 39.29 -21.24
N LYS A 16 -11.06 40.17 -20.66
CA LYS A 16 -11.93 39.87 -19.53
C LYS A 16 -12.97 38.80 -19.90
N ALA A 17 -13.60 38.91 -21.06
CA ALA A 17 -14.51 37.87 -21.55
C ALA A 17 -13.80 36.51 -21.69
N THR A 18 -12.55 36.50 -22.15
CA THR A 18 -11.72 35.30 -22.26
C THR A 18 -11.41 34.69 -20.90
N GLN A 19 -10.92 35.48 -19.95
CA GLN A 19 -10.55 35.01 -18.61
C GLN A 19 -11.73 34.32 -17.92
N TYR A 20 -12.93 34.89 -18.04
CA TYR A 20 -14.16 34.36 -17.45
C TYR A 20 -14.86 33.29 -18.30
N GLY A 21 -14.41 33.06 -19.54
CA GLY A 21 -14.96 32.04 -20.42
C GLY A 21 -16.31 32.38 -21.02
N ILE A 22 -16.61 33.67 -21.25
CA ILE A 22 -17.85 34.12 -21.88
C ILE A 22 -17.75 33.92 -23.39
N PHE A 23 -18.00 32.68 -23.83
CA PHE A 23 -17.76 32.25 -25.22
C PHE A 23 -18.45 33.13 -26.26
N GLU A 24 -19.75 33.39 -26.09
CA GLU A 24 -20.53 34.19 -27.05
C GLU A 24 -19.98 35.61 -27.19
N ARG A 25 -19.57 36.24 -26.08
CA ARG A 25 -18.97 37.58 -26.12
C ARG A 25 -17.63 37.60 -26.84
N CYS A 26 -16.78 36.61 -26.56
CA CYS A 26 -15.51 36.45 -27.27
C CYS A 26 -15.72 36.22 -28.76
N ARG A 27 -16.71 35.40 -29.12
CA ARG A 27 -17.07 35.12 -30.51
C ARG A 27 -17.54 36.38 -31.23
N GLU A 28 -18.47 37.12 -30.64
CA GLU A 28 -18.98 38.40 -31.15
C GLU A 28 -17.83 39.38 -31.45
N LEU A 29 -16.91 39.57 -30.51
CA LEU A 29 -15.79 40.50 -30.66
C LEU A 29 -14.80 40.09 -31.76
N VAL A 30 -14.54 38.78 -31.93
CA VAL A 30 -13.69 38.27 -33.02
C VAL A 30 -14.40 38.40 -34.38
N GLU A 31 -15.70 38.11 -34.44
CA GLU A 31 -16.49 38.28 -35.67
C GLU A 31 -16.66 39.76 -36.04
N ALA A 32 -16.65 40.68 -35.06
CA ALA A 32 -16.60 42.13 -35.26
C ALA A 32 -15.22 42.65 -35.73
N GLY A 33 -14.21 41.77 -35.86
CA GLY A 33 -12.92 42.09 -36.46
C GLY A 33 -11.71 42.10 -35.51
N PHE A 34 -11.86 41.67 -34.25
CA PHE A 34 -10.69 41.54 -33.36
C PHE A 34 -9.76 40.41 -33.84
N ASP A 35 -8.48 40.74 -34.08
CA ASP A 35 -7.46 39.76 -34.45
C ASP A 35 -7.02 38.94 -33.23
N VAL A 36 -7.27 37.62 -33.25
CA VAL A 36 -6.90 36.70 -32.16
C VAL A 36 -5.39 36.60 -31.93
N ARG A 37 -4.57 37.07 -32.87
CA ARG A 37 -3.10 37.15 -32.74
C ARG A 37 -2.62 38.41 -32.07
N GLN A 38 -3.47 39.44 -31.98
CA GLN A 38 -3.10 40.70 -31.36
C GLN A 38 -2.83 40.48 -29.86
N PRO A 39 -1.61 40.78 -29.39
CA PRO A 39 -1.32 40.74 -27.97
C PRO A 39 -1.93 41.97 -27.27
N ASP A 40 -2.16 41.84 -25.97
CA ASP A 40 -2.48 42.98 -25.10
C ASP A 40 -1.22 43.80 -24.74
N LYS A 41 -1.37 44.73 -23.79
CA LYS A 41 -0.30 45.65 -23.38
C LYS A 41 0.89 44.96 -22.71
N GLU A 42 0.70 43.74 -22.21
CA GLU A 42 1.74 42.94 -21.53
C GLU A 42 2.32 41.90 -22.49
N ASN A 43 2.11 42.05 -23.80
CA ASN A 43 2.49 41.08 -24.82
C ASN A 43 1.83 39.70 -24.61
N VAL A 44 0.62 39.65 -24.03
CA VAL A 44 -0.11 38.39 -23.78
C VAL A 44 -1.21 38.22 -24.81
N THR A 45 -1.29 37.06 -25.47
CA THR A 45 -2.35 36.78 -26.45
C THR A 45 -3.60 36.21 -25.80
N LEU A 46 -4.74 36.26 -26.50
CA LEU A 46 -5.99 35.63 -26.02
C LEU A 46 -5.82 34.14 -25.72
N LEU A 47 -4.94 33.45 -26.45
CA LEU A 47 -4.69 32.04 -26.25
C LEU A 47 -4.03 31.75 -24.88
N HIS A 48 -3.16 32.65 -24.39
CA HIS A 48 -2.60 32.57 -23.04
C HIS A 48 -3.69 32.71 -21.97
N TRP A 49 -4.54 33.73 -22.10
CA TRP A 49 -5.64 33.98 -21.17
C TRP A 49 -6.65 32.82 -21.16
N ALA A 50 -6.94 32.23 -22.31
CA ALA A 50 -7.81 31.06 -22.40
C ALA A 50 -7.16 29.82 -21.76
N ALA A 51 -5.85 29.61 -22.00
CA ALA A 51 -5.11 28.45 -21.49
C ALA A 51 -4.97 28.48 -19.96
N ILE A 52 -4.55 29.62 -19.38
CA ILE A 52 -4.35 29.76 -17.93
C ILE A 52 -5.66 29.68 -17.13
N ASN A 53 -6.81 29.91 -17.78
CA ASN A 53 -8.14 29.81 -17.17
C ASN A 53 -8.91 28.54 -17.58
N ASN A 54 -8.24 27.56 -18.20
CA ASN A 54 -8.81 26.29 -18.63
C ASN A 54 -10.05 26.42 -19.55
N ARG A 55 -10.10 27.43 -20.43
CA ARG A 55 -11.22 27.69 -21.34
C ARG A 55 -11.09 26.88 -22.63
N ILE A 56 -11.37 25.58 -22.54
CA ILE A 56 -11.18 24.61 -23.63
C ILE A 56 -11.86 25.06 -24.94
N ASP A 57 -13.11 25.50 -24.89
CA ASP A 57 -13.85 25.87 -26.10
C ASP A 57 -13.33 27.16 -26.73
N LEU A 58 -12.87 28.13 -25.92
CA LEU A 58 -12.20 29.33 -26.42
C LEU A 58 -10.85 29.01 -27.06
N VAL A 59 -10.06 28.10 -26.49
CA VAL A 59 -8.80 27.66 -27.09
C VAL A 59 -9.05 27.04 -28.47
N LYS A 60 -10.02 26.13 -28.59
CA LYS A 60 -10.42 25.54 -29.88
C LYS A 60 -10.84 26.63 -30.88
N TYR A 61 -11.68 27.56 -30.43
CA TYR A 61 -12.16 28.66 -31.26
C TYR A 61 -11.03 29.58 -31.74
N TYR A 62 -10.17 30.08 -30.84
CA TYR A 62 -9.07 30.96 -31.21
C TYR A 62 -8.06 30.29 -32.15
N ILE A 63 -7.76 29.00 -31.95
CA ILE A 63 -6.90 28.25 -32.87
C ILE A 63 -7.56 28.13 -34.26
N SER A 64 -8.87 27.87 -34.32
CA SER A 64 -9.61 27.86 -35.60
C SER A 64 -9.65 29.22 -36.31
N LYS A 65 -9.45 30.31 -35.56
CA LYS A 65 -9.33 31.68 -36.07
C LYS A 65 -7.88 32.08 -36.36
N GLY A 66 -6.94 31.13 -36.25
CA GLY A 66 -5.55 31.30 -36.65
C GLY A 66 -4.61 31.74 -35.54
N ALA A 67 -4.99 31.66 -34.26
CA ALA A 67 -4.07 31.88 -33.15
C ALA A 67 -2.85 30.95 -33.23
N ILE A 68 -1.65 31.48 -32.96
CA ILE A 68 -0.39 30.73 -33.00
C ILE A 68 -0.25 29.99 -31.67
N VAL A 69 -0.18 28.65 -31.73
CA VAL A 69 -0.27 27.78 -30.54
C VAL A 69 0.90 27.93 -29.57
N ASP A 70 2.11 28.11 -30.09
CA ASP A 70 3.35 28.29 -29.32
C ASP A 70 3.85 29.75 -29.38
N GLN A 71 2.94 30.71 -29.52
CA GLN A 71 3.31 32.12 -29.46
C GLN A 71 3.92 32.43 -28.08
N LEU A 72 5.11 33.02 -28.05
CA LEU A 72 5.69 33.54 -26.82
C LEU A 72 5.02 34.85 -26.44
N GLY A 73 4.69 34.99 -25.16
CA GLY A 73 4.07 36.19 -24.60
C GLY A 73 4.27 36.35 -23.10
N GLY A 74 3.86 37.51 -22.59
CA GLY A 74 4.03 37.93 -21.19
C GLY A 74 5.48 38.22 -20.79
N ASP A 75 5.65 38.70 -19.56
CA ASP A 75 6.97 39.07 -19.01
C ASP A 75 7.97 37.90 -18.96
N LEU A 76 7.47 36.68 -18.86
CA LEU A 76 8.27 35.46 -18.79
C LEU A 76 8.44 34.78 -20.17
N ASN A 77 8.17 35.47 -21.30
CA ASN A 77 8.31 34.91 -22.66
C ASN A 77 7.85 33.45 -22.75
N SER A 78 6.65 33.19 -22.28
CA SER A 78 6.11 31.84 -22.08
C SER A 78 5.13 31.51 -23.20
N THR A 79 4.86 30.22 -23.44
CA THR A 79 3.78 29.79 -24.34
C THR A 79 2.46 29.64 -23.56
N PRO A 80 1.30 29.55 -24.24
CA PRO A 80 0.05 29.18 -23.61
C PRO A 80 0.13 27.83 -22.87
N LEU A 81 0.92 26.89 -23.38
CA LEU A 81 1.16 25.58 -22.74
C LEU A 81 1.91 25.73 -21.41
N HIS A 82 2.92 26.61 -21.34
CA HIS A 82 3.58 26.94 -20.07
C HIS A 82 2.59 27.48 -19.04
N TRP A 83 1.69 28.39 -19.44
CA TRP A 83 0.69 28.97 -18.54
C TRP A 83 -0.31 27.92 -18.02
N ALA A 84 -0.82 27.05 -18.90
CA ALA A 84 -1.67 25.92 -18.52
C ALA A 84 -0.95 24.95 -17.56
N THR A 85 0.34 24.71 -17.80
CA THR A 85 1.17 23.83 -16.98
C THR A 85 1.41 24.40 -15.59
N ARG A 86 1.75 25.70 -15.47
CA ARG A 86 1.94 26.38 -14.18
C ARG A 86 0.68 26.31 -13.31
N GLN A 87 -0.51 26.41 -13.92
CA GLN A 87 -1.79 26.33 -13.20
C GLN A 87 -2.31 24.90 -12.95
N GLY A 88 -1.64 23.87 -13.46
CA GLY A 88 -2.06 22.49 -13.21
C GLY A 88 -3.28 22.04 -14.04
N HIS A 89 -3.57 22.71 -15.15
CA HIS A 89 -4.72 22.38 -16.00
C HIS A 89 -4.40 21.24 -16.97
N LEU A 90 -4.43 20.00 -16.49
CA LEU A 90 -4.16 18.81 -17.31
C LEU A 90 -5.03 18.76 -18.58
N SER A 91 -6.33 19.06 -18.47
CA SER A 91 -7.24 19.09 -19.63
C SER A 91 -6.79 20.07 -20.70
N MET A 92 -6.25 21.23 -20.29
CA MET A 92 -5.74 22.23 -21.21
C MET A 92 -4.40 21.83 -21.82
N VAL A 93 -3.49 21.26 -21.02
CA VAL A 93 -2.22 20.70 -21.51
C VAL A 93 -2.48 19.65 -22.60
N VAL A 94 -3.38 18.71 -22.33
CA VAL A 94 -3.84 17.72 -23.32
C VAL A 94 -4.39 18.40 -24.57
N GLN A 95 -5.28 19.39 -24.42
CA GLN A 95 -5.92 20.04 -25.55
C GLN A 95 -4.93 20.79 -26.44
N LEU A 96 -3.98 21.51 -25.85
CA LEU A 96 -2.94 22.25 -26.57
C LEU A 96 -1.96 21.28 -27.26
N MET A 97 -1.55 20.20 -26.61
CA MET A 97 -0.68 19.18 -27.23
C MET A 97 -1.34 18.48 -28.42
N LYS A 98 -2.68 18.33 -28.44
CA LYS A 98 -3.42 17.86 -29.62
C LYS A 98 -3.32 18.81 -30.82
N TYR A 99 -3.07 20.10 -30.58
CA TYR A 99 -2.83 21.11 -31.61
C TYR A 99 -1.34 21.25 -31.98
N GLY A 100 -0.48 20.33 -31.52
CA GLY A 100 0.92 20.27 -31.94
C GLY A 100 1.87 21.19 -31.17
N THR A 101 1.49 21.69 -29.99
CA THR A 101 2.40 22.46 -29.14
C THR A 101 3.60 21.65 -28.70
N ASP A 102 4.78 22.28 -28.65
CA ASP A 102 6.01 21.65 -28.16
C ASP A 102 6.23 21.88 -26.65
N PRO A 103 6.09 20.86 -25.79
CA PRO A 103 6.33 20.99 -24.33
C PRO A 103 7.80 21.17 -23.95
N SER A 104 8.74 20.99 -24.89
CA SER A 104 10.18 21.15 -24.66
C SER A 104 10.68 22.58 -24.82
N LEU A 105 9.84 23.49 -25.35
CA LEU A 105 10.13 24.91 -25.39
C LEU A 105 10.44 25.44 -23.99
N ILE A 106 11.24 26.50 -23.95
CA ILE A 106 11.78 27.06 -22.71
C ILE A 106 11.19 28.44 -22.50
N ASP A 107 10.68 28.70 -21.30
CA ASP A 107 10.24 30.03 -20.90
C ASP A 107 11.41 30.93 -20.44
N GLY A 108 11.09 32.18 -20.10
CA GLY A 108 12.05 33.18 -19.62
C GLY A 108 12.69 32.85 -18.27
N GLU A 109 12.17 31.88 -17.50
CA GLU A 109 12.83 31.35 -16.30
C GLU A 109 13.76 30.17 -16.63
N GLY A 110 13.91 29.84 -17.91
CA GLY A 110 14.75 28.75 -18.37
C GLY A 110 14.09 27.38 -18.28
N CYS A 111 12.80 27.30 -17.95
CA CYS A 111 12.07 26.06 -17.69
C CYS A 111 11.24 25.60 -18.89
N SER A 112 11.23 24.28 -19.14
CA SER A 112 10.21 23.64 -20.00
C SER A 112 9.03 23.09 -19.18
N CYS A 113 7.98 22.59 -19.84
CA CYS A 113 6.75 22.16 -19.18
C CYS A 113 6.97 21.09 -18.10
N VAL A 114 7.89 20.13 -18.30
CA VAL A 114 8.13 19.07 -17.30
C VAL A 114 8.74 19.63 -16.01
N HIS A 115 9.59 20.67 -16.11
CA HIS A 115 10.18 21.37 -14.98
C HIS A 115 9.11 22.19 -14.23
N LEU A 116 8.27 22.91 -14.97
CA LEU A 116 7.14 23.67 -14.41
C LEU A 116 6.18 22.75 -13.66
N ALA A 117 5.79 21.63 -14.26
CA ALA A 117 4.90 20.65 -13.64
C ALA A 117 5.52 20.05 -12.36
N ALA A 118 6.83 19.77 -12.36
CA ALA A 118 7.52 19.26 -11.19
C ALA A 118 7.64 20.28 -10.07
N GLN A 119 8.03 21.53 -10.36
CA GLN A 119 8.22 22.56 -9.33
C GLN A 119 6.89 22.97 -8.65
N PHE A 120 5.77 22.91 -9.37
CA PHE A 120 4.45 23.25 -8.85
C PHE A 120 3.65 22.04 -8.34
N GLY A 121 4.23 20.84 -8.39
CA GLY A 121 3.63 19.63 -7.83
C GLY A 121 2.51 18.99 -8.67
N HIS A 122 2.39 19.37 -9.95
CA HIS A 122 1.34 18.90 -10.87
C HIS A 122 1.63 17.50 -11.38
N THR A 123 1.52 16.52 -10.49
CA THR A 123 1.91 15.11 -10.70
C THR A 123 1.25 14.47 -11.92
N SER A 124 -0.01 14.78 -12.21
CA SER A 124 -0.73 14.24 -13.37
C SER A 124 -0.19 14.80 -14.69
N ILE A 125 0.26 16.06 -14.71
CA ILE A 125 0.92 16.67 -15.87
C ILE A 125 2.32 16.08 -16.06
N VAL A 126 3.10 15.93 -14.97
CA VAL A 126 4.41 15.24 -15.03
C VAL A 126 4.26 13.84 -15.67
N ALA A 127 3.28 13.05 -15.19
CA ALA A 127 2.99 11.73 -15.74
C ALA A 127 2.66 11.79 -17.24
N TYR A 128 1.76 12.70 -17.64
CA TYR A 128 1.35 12.85 -19.04
C TYR A 128 2.51 13.25 -19.95
N LEU A 129 3.30 14.24 -19.57
CA LEU A 129 4.43 14.72 -20.36
C LEU A 129 5.49 13.63 -20.59
N ILE A 130 5.87 12.88 -19.54
CA ILE A 130 6.80 11.76 -19.66
C ILE A 130 6.21 10.64 -20.53
N ALA A 131 4.91 10.34 -20.38
CA ALA A 131 4.24 9.35 -21.21
C ALA A 131 4.15 9.77 -22.68
N LYS A 132 4.11 11.07 -22.98
CA LYS A 132 4.18 11.66 -24.32
C LYS A 132 5.61 11.81 -24.86
N GLY A 133 6.62 11.37 -24.12
CA GLY A 133 7.99 11.26 -24.60
C GLY A 133 8.95 12.35 -24.12
N GLN A 134 8.55 13.22 -23.19
CA GLN A 134 9.52 14.10 -22.51
C GLN A 134 10.55 13.28 -21.73
N ASP A 135 11.81 13.66 -21.84
CA ASP A 135 12.89 13.05 -21.05
C ASP A 135 12.69 13.38 -19.57
N VAL A 136 12.76 12.34 -18.74
CA VAL A 136 12.57 12.44 -17.30
C VAL A 136 13.77 13.08 -16.59
N ASP A 137 14.95 12.98 -17.20
CA ASP A 137 16.21 13.59 -16.72
C ASP A 137 16.58 14.86 -17.51
N MET A 138 15.65 15.43 -18.30
CA MET A 138 15.85 16.69 -19.01
C MET A 138 16.38 17.76 -18.04
N MET A 139 17.39 18.51 -18.47
CA MET A 139 17.87 19.68 -17.72
C MET A 139 17.29 20.95 -18.33
N ASP A 140 16.83 21.84 -17.47
CA ASP A 140 16.43 23.20 -17.84
C ASP A 140 17.67 24.09 -18.08
N GLN A 141 17.48 25.37 -18.42
CA GLN A 141 18.62 26.29 -18.60
C GLN A 141 19.36 26.59 -17.28
N ASN A 142 18.71 26.36 -16.13
CA ASN A 142 19.31 26.42 -14.80
C ASN A 142 20.08 25.14 -14.46
N GLY A 143 20.14 24.17 -15.36
CA GLY A 143 20.83 22.89 -15.16
C GLY A 143 20.11 21.95 -14.19
N MET A 144 18.85 22.23 -13.87
CA MET A 144 18.04 21.50 -12.92
C MET A 144 17.18 20.46 -13.63
N THR A 145 17.12 19.24 -13.09
CA THR A 145 16.20 18.20 -13.57
C THR A 145 14.82 18.32 -12.89
N PRO A 146 13.76 17.69 -13.43
CA PRO A 146 12.47 17.61 -12.76
C PRO A 146 12.56 17.08 -11.32
N LEU A 147 13.43 16.09 -11.07
CA LEU A 147 13.64 15.54 -9.73
C LEU A 147 14.23 16.57 -8.76
N MET A 148 15.16 17.41 -9.22
CA MET A 148 15.74 18.48 -8.41
C MET A 148 14.72 19.57 -8.08
N TRP A 149 13.90 19.97 -9.06
CA TRP A 149 12.81 20.91 -8.86
C TRP A 149 11.78 20.40 -7.85
N ALA A 150 11.37 19.13 -7.98
CA ALA A 150 10.47 18.49 -7.01
C ALA A 150 11.09 18.44 -5.60
N ALA A 151 12.37 18.08 -5.48
CA ALA A 151 13.07 18.05 -4.21
C ALA A 151 13.17 19.43 -3.53
N TYR A 152 13.37 20.48 -4.32
CA TYR A 152 13.53 21.85 -3.83
C TYR A 152 12.19 22.51 -3.48
N ARG A 153 11.14 22.29 -4.29
CA ARG A 153 9.90 23.07 -4.23
C ARG A 153 8.66 22.32 -3.73
N THR A 154 8.64 20.98 -3.81
CA THR A 154 7.45 20.19 -3.42
C THR A 154 7.69 19.38 -2.15
N HIS A 155 7.12 19.83 -1.03
CA HIS A 155 7.21 19.17 0.28
C HIS A 155 6.18 18.03 0.45
N SER A 156 5.95 17.26 -0.62
CA SER A 156 4.99 16.16 -0.71
C SER A 156 5.65 14.90 -1.28
N VAL A 157 4.95 13.76 -1.20
CA VAL A 157 5.45 12.48 -1.71
C VAL A 157 5.54 12.48 -3.24
N ASP A 158 4.50 12.97 -3.90
CA ASP A 158 4.45 13.18 -5.34
C ASP A 158 4.70 14.67 -5.64
N PRO A 159 5.38 15.02 -6.74
CA PRO A 159 5.75 14.19 -7.88
C PRO A 159 7.08 13.40 -7.73
N THR A 160 7.85 13.58 -6.65
CA THR A 160 9.14 12.88 -6.47
C THR A 160 9.01 11.37 -6.62
N ARG A 161 8.05 10.73 -5.94
CA ARG A 161 7.85 9.28 -6.03
C ARG A 161 7.47 8.83 -7.44
N LEU A 162 6.66 9.60 -8.16
CA LEU A 162 6.33 9.33 -9.56
C LEU A 162 7.60 9.37 -10.44
N LEU A 163 8.44 10.40 -10.29
CA LEU A 163 9.70 10.52 -11.04
C LEU A 163 10.63 9.35 -10.75
N LEU A 164 10.79 8.96 -9.48
CA LEU A 164 11.53 7.76 -9.09
C LEU A 164 10.97 6.47 -9.71
N THR A 165 9.64 6.39 -9.89
CA THR A 165 8.97 5.27 -10.57
C THR A 165 9.30 5.20 -12.05
N PHE A 166 9.59 6.34 -12.69
CA PHE A 166 10.10 6.42 -14.07
C PHE A 166 11.61 6.20 -14.19
N ASN A 167 12.27 5.76 -13.11
CA ASN A 167 13.68 5.38 -13.09
C ASN A 167 14.65 6.51 -13.47
N VAL A 168 14.38 7.72 -12.96
CA VAL A 168 15.28 8.88 -13.04
C VAL A 168 16.67 8.61 -12.47
N SER A 169 17.64 9.36 -12.96
CA SER A 169 19.00 9.34 -12.46
C SER A 169 19.13 10.14 -11.15
N VAL A 170 18.84 9.48 -10.03
CA VAL A 170 18.77 10.07 -8.66
C VAL A 170 20.02 10.87 -8.25
N ASN A 171 21.19 10.48 -8.76
CA ASN A 171 22.49 11.03 -8.37
C ASN A 171 23.06 12.06 -9.35
N LEU A 172 22.29 12.49 -10.36
CA LEU A 172 22.70 13.62 -11.19
C LEU A 172 22.86 14.86 -10.32
N GLY A 173 23.93 15.61 -10.54
CA GLY A 173 24.13 16.95 -9.98
C GLY A 173 23.74 18.01 -11.00
N ASP A 174 23.18 19.13 -10.53
CA ASP A 174 22.84 20.24 -11.42
C ASP A 174 24.07 20.79 -12.14
N LYS A 175 23.86 21.48 -13.25
CA LYS A 175 24.95 21.97 -14.11
C LYS A 175 25.93 22.89 -13.38
N TYR A 176 25.44 23.78 -12.53
CA TYR A 176 26.22 24.90 -11.99
C TYR A 176 26.80 24.62 -10.61
N HIS A 177 26.02 24.01 -9.72
CA HIS A 177 26.42 23.76 -8.33
C HIS A 177 26.83 22.31 -8.10
N LYS A 178 26.53 21.40 -9.02
CA LYS A 178 26.67 19.94 -8.82
C LYS A 178 25.88 19.42 -7.62
N ASN A 179 24.87 20.16 -7.15
CA ASN A 179 23.92 19.72 -6.15
C ASN A 179 23.03 18.64 -6.76
N THR A 180 23.02 17.46 -6.13
CA THR A 180 22.06 16.40 -6.46
C THR A 180 20.67 16.74 -5.92
N ALA A 181 19.64 16.00 -6.33
CA ALA A 181 18.30 16.14 -5.75
C ALA A 181 18.31 16.03 -4.20
N LEU A 182 19.22 15.21 -3.63
CA LEU A 182 19.35 15.09 -2.18
C LEU A 182 19.93 16.37 -1.54
N HIS A 183 20.87 17.06 -2.19
CA HIS A 183 21.35 18.35 -1.73
C HIS A 183 20.20 19.36 -1.70
N TRP A 184 19.43 19.46 -2.79
CA TRP A 184 18.29 20.37 -2.90
C TRP A 184 17.21 20.08 -1.85
N ALA A 185 16.91 18.80 -1.59
CA ALA A 185 15.98 18.41 -0.54
C ALA A 185 16.45 18.85 0.86
N VAL A 186 17.75 18.70 1.16
CA VAL A 186 18.34 19.14 2.43
C VAL A 186 18.33 20.67 2.55
N LEU A 187 18.68 21.40 1.48
CA LEU A 187 18.63 22.87 1.44
C LEU A 187 17.22 23.39 1.69
N ALA A 188 16.21 22.73 1.14
CA ALA A 188 14.80 23.05 1.34
C ALA A 188 14.22 22.55 2.68
N GLY A 189 14.96 21.74 3.45
CA GLY A 189 14.45 21.09 4.66
C GLY A 189 13.32 20.08 4.38
N ASN A 190 13.29 19.50 3.17
CA ASN A 190 12.22 18.66 2.69
C ASN A 190 12.37 17.21 3.17
N THR A 191 12.00 16.96 4.43
CA THR A 191 12.15 15.65 5.09
C THR A 191 11.43 14.52 4.36
N THR A 192 10.26 14.80 3.78
CA THR A 192 9.48 13.83 3.01
C THR A 192 10.25 13.31 1.81
N VAL A 193 10.85 14.20 1.03
CA VAL A 193 11.62 13.83 -0.16
C VAL A 193 12.97 13.21 0.20
N ILE A 194 13.62 13.64 1.29
CA ILE A 194 14.87 13.03 1.75
C ILE A 194 14.69 11.51 1.94
N SER A 195 13.66 11.07 2.66
CA SER A 195 13.44 9.63 2.86
C SER A 195 13.22 8.88 1.54
N LEU A 196 12.43 9.44 0.62
CA LEU A 196 12.18 8.83 -0.71
C LEU A 196 13.47 8.69 -1.54
N LEU A 197 14.31 9.72 -1.54
CA LEU A 197 15.59 9.71 -2.28
C LEU A 197 16.56 8.69 -1.68
N LEU A 198 16.63 8.57 -0.34
CA LEU A 198 17.47 7.60 0.33
C LEU A 198 17.02 6.15 0.05
N ASP A 199 15.71 5.91 0.07
CA ASP A 199 15.11 4.63 -0.34
C ASP A 199 15.40 4.30 -1.81
N ALA A 200 15.50 5.32 -2.67
CA ALA A 200 15.93 5.21 -4.06
C ALA A 200 17.46 5.31 -4.25
N ASN A 201 18.24 4.93 -3.24
CA ASN A 201 19.69 4.83 -3.28
C ASN A 201 20.47 6.13 -3.54
N ALA A 202 19.93 7.31 -3.21
CA ALA A 202 20.66 8.58 -3.31
C ALA A 202 22.01 8.57 -2.56
N ASN A 203 23.04 9.13 -3.17
CA ASN A 203 24.39 9.20 -2.63
C ASN A 203 24.51 10.33 -1.60
N VAL A 204 24.71 9.94 -0.35
CA VAL A 204 24.86 10.84 0.81
C VAL A 204 26.25 11.46 0.92
N ASP A 205 27.24 10.92 0.20
CA ASP A 205 28.62 11.40 0.14
C ASP A 205 28.95 12.10 -1.18
N ALA A 206 27.95 12.26 -2.07
CA ALA A 206 28.13 13.07 -3.27
C ALA A 206 28.50 14.49 -2.87
N GLN A 207 29.57 15.03 -3.45
CA GLN A 207 30.02 16.38 -3.19
C GLN A 207 29.54 17.32 -4.29
N ASN A 208 29.02 18.47 -3.87
CA ASN A 208 28.74 19.58 -4.78
C ASN A 208 30.04 20.32 -5.18
N ILE A 209 29.95 21.39 -5.97
CA ILE A 209 31.10 22.16 -6.44
C ILE A 209 31.93 22.79 -5.32
N LYS A 210 31.34 22.99 -4.14
CA LYS A 210 32.01 23.52 -2.94
C LYS A 210 32.64 22.41 -2.08
N GLY A 211 32.55 21.15 -2.51
CA GLY A 211 33.01 20.00 -1.73
C GLY A 211 32.07 19.60 -0.60
N GLU A 212 30.86 20.19 -0.52
CA GLU A 212 29.90 19.92 0.55
C GLU A 212 29.04 18.70 0.19
N THR A 213 28.87 17.79 1.15
CA THR A 213 27.91 16.68 1.03
C THR A 213 26.51 17.10 1.51
N PRO A 214 25.43 16.36 1.19
CA PRO A 214 24.12 16.58 1.79
C PRO A 214 24.16 16.52 3.33
N LEU A 215 25.04 15.68 3.90
CA LEU A 215 25.23 15.60 5.34
C LEU A 215 25.89 16.87 5.91
N ASP A 216 26.86 17.45 5.20
CA ASP A 216 27.48 18.71 5.63
C ASP A 216 26.49 19.87 5.59
N LEU A 217 25.67 19.95 4.54
CA LEU A 217 24.57 20.91 4.46
C LEU A 217 23.56 20.72 5.61
N ALA A 218 23.23 19.48 5.96
CA ALA A 218 22.34 19.19 7.09
C ALA A 218 22.94 19.64 8.45
N LYS A 219 24.25 19.44 8.64
CA LYS A 219 25.00 19.92 9.83
C LYS A 219 25.01 21.44 9.90
N GLN A 220 25.28 22.13 8.80
CA GLN A 220 25.26 23.59 8.74
C GLN A 220 23.89 24.16 9.14
N ARG A 221 22.80 23.53 8.71
CA ARG A 221 21.42 23.89 9.08
C ARG A 221 21.02 23.48 10.51
N LYS A 222 21.86 22.74 11.23
CA LYS A 222 21.64 22.25 12.59
C LYS A 222 20.33 21.45 12.76
N ASN A 223 19.88 20.76 11.71
CA ASN A 223 18.68 19.93 11.78
C ASN A 223 19.03 18.51 12.23
N VAL A 224 18.76 18.20 13.50
CA VAL A 224 19.10 16.93 14.15
C VAL A 224 18.47 15.74 13.43
N TRP A 225 17.23 15.86 12.95
CA TRP A 225 16.55 14.78 12.25
C TRP A 225 17.25 14.47 10.93
N MET A 226 17.55 15.48 10.10
CA MET A 226 18.25 15.28 8.82
C MET A 226 19.63 14.68 9.01
N ILE A 227 20.39 15.17 10.00
CA ILE A 227 21.72 14.66 10.32
C ILE A 227 21.65 13.18 10.69
N ASN A 228 20.77 12.82 11.63
CA ASN A 228 20.62 11.43 12.07
C ASN A 228 20.18 10.53 10.92
N HIS A 229 19.19 10.96 10.12
CA HIS A 229 18.64 10.15 9.04
C HIS A 229 19.65 9.94 7.89
N LEU A 230 20.40 10.97 7.52
CA LEU A 230 21.47 10.87 6.52
C LEU A 230 22.64 10.01 7.03
N GLN A 231 23.02 10.13 8.31
CA GLN A 231 24.03 9.28 8.93
C GLN A 231 23.60 7.81 9.00
N GLU A 232 22.34 7.55 9.34
CA GLU A 232 21.76 6.21 9.34
C GLU A 232 21.79 5.60 7.95
N ALA A 233 21.39 6.35 6.92
CA ALA A 233 21.44 5.89 5.53
C ALA A 233 22.89 5.66 5.04
N ARG A 234 23.84 6.52 5.45
CA ARG A 234 25.27 6.35 5.19
C ARG A 234 25.83 5.07 5.82
N GLN A 235 25.50 4.83 7.10
CA GLN A 235 25.90 3.63 7.84
C GLN A 235 25.29 2.36 7.26
N ALA A 236 24.03 2.41 6.83
CA ALA A 236 23.36 1.27 6.20
C ALA A 236 24.05 0.84 4.88
N LYS A 237 24.72 1.77 4.20
CA LYS A 237 25.51 1.50 2.98
C LYS A 237 26.97 1.08 3.27
N GLY A 238 27.39 1.02 4.54
CA GLY A 238 28.69 0.50 4.95
C GLY A 238 29.85 1.50 4.86
N TYR A 239 29.59 2.80 4.69
CA TYR A 239 30.64 3.82 4.57
C TYR A 239 31.32 4.19 5.90
N ASP A 240 30.65 3.93 7.03
CA ASP A 240 31.21 4.13 8.37
C ASP A 240 31.32 2.77 9.08
N SER A 241 32.34 2.61 9.94
CA SER A 241 32.50 1.44 10.82
C SER A 241 31.83 1.71 12.18
N PRO A 242 30.53 1.40 12.37
CA PRO A 242 29.91 1.54 13.68
C PRO A 242 30.56 0.57 14.69
N SER A 243 30.58 0.96 15.97
CA SER A 243 30.88 0.02 17.06
C SER A 243 30.01 -1.24 16.94
N TYR A 244 30.55 -2.41 17.28
CA TYR A 244 29.88 -3.70 17.10
C TYR A 244 28.43 -3.73 17.63
N LEU A 245 28.19 -3.16 18.81
CA LEU A 245 26.85 -3.10 19.43
C LEU A 245 25.87 -2.22 18.66
N LYS A 246 26.35 -1.07 18.15
CA LYS A 246 25.55 -0.15 17.33
C LYS A 246 25.23 -0.79 15.97
N ARG A 247 26.18 -1.55 15.40
CA ARG A 247 25.96 -2.33 14.17
C ARG A 247 24.81 -3.33 14.34
N LEU A 248 24.82 -4.11 15.42
CA LEU A 248 23.74 -5.05 15.73
C LEU A 248 22.39 -4.34 15.95
N LYS A 249 22.39 -3.20 16.65
CA LYS A 249 21.16 -2.44 16.89
C LYS A 249 20.59 -1.76 15.64
N MET A 250 21.42 -1.43 14.65
CA MET A 250 21.01 -0.81 13.40
C MET A 250 20.59 -1.82 12.33
N ASP A 251 21.12 -3.03 12.40
CA ASP A 251 20.85 -4.09 11.43
C ASP A 251 19.38 -4.53 11.51
N LYS A 252 18.61 -4.16 10.48
CA LYS A 252 17.18 -4.50 10.35
C LYS A 252 16.97 -6.01 10.36
N GLU A 253 17.83 -6.79 9.72
CA GLU A 253 17.72 -8.24 9.66
C GLU A 253 17.99 -8.85 11.04
N PHE A 254 19.02 -8.37 11.74
CA PHE A 254 19.32 -8.81 13.10
C PHE A 254 18.16 -8.48 14.05
N ARG A 255 17.65 -7.25 14.04
CA ARG A 255 16.49 -6.86 14.87
C ARG A 255 15.27 -7.72 14.56
N GLN A 256 15.00 -7.98 13.28
CA GLN A 256 13.92 -8.85 12.86
C GLN A 256 14.10 -10.28 13.39
N LYS A 257 15.32 -10.83 13.32
CA LYS A 257 15.66 -12.14 13.91
C LYS A 257 15.47 -12.16 15.43
N VAL A 258 15.88 -11.11 16.13
CA VAL A 258 15.68 -10.97 17.59
C VAL A 258 14.18 -10.91 17.91
N MET A 259 13.40 -10.10 17.20
CA MET A 259 11.94 -10.02 17.37
C MET A 259 11.25 -11.35 17.08
N LEU A 260 11.69 -12.07 16.04
CA LEU A 260 11.14 -13.37 15.65
C LEU A 260 11.53 -14.47 16.66
N GLY A 261 12.76 -14.43 17.17
CA GLY A 261 13.33 -15.44 18.07
C GLY A 261 12.93 -15.25 19.54
N THR A 262 12.69 -14.02 19.99
CA THR A 262 12.34 -13.73 21.39
C THR A 262 11.14 -14.55 21.89
N PRO A 263 10.02 -14.66 21.14
CA PRO A 263 8.89 -15.51 21.53
C PRO A 263 9.26 -16.99 21.73
N PHE A 264 10.21 -17.55 20.96
CA PHE A 264 10.66 -18.93 21.15
C PHE A 264 11.29 -19.12 22.52
N VAL A 265 12.15 -18.20 22.93
CA VAL A 265 12.82 -18.27 24.24
C VAL A 265 11.83 -18.03 25.37
N VAL A 266 10.96 -17.03 25.24
CA VAL A 266 9.99 -16.67 26.27
C VAL A 266 8.97 -17.78 26.52
N ILE A 267 8.37 -18.35 25.46
CA ILE A 267 7.38 -19.44 25.60
C ILE A 267 8.02 -20.67 26.27
N TRP A 268 9.28 -20.96 25.95
CA TRP A 268 10.02 -22.03 26.60
C TRP A 268 10.32 -21.74 28.07
N LEU A 269 10.86 -20.56 28.38
CA LEU A 269 11.17 -20.14 29.76
C LEU A 269 9.93 -20.21 30.64
N VAL A 270 8.77 -19.76 30.14
CA VAL A 270 7.52 -19.79 30.91
C VAL A 270 7.13 -21.21 31.31
N GLY A 271 7.18 -22.14 30.35
CA GLY A 271 6.88 -23.55 30.60
C GLY A 271 7.96 -24.25 31.43
N PHE A 272 9.24 -23.89 31.23
CA PHE A 272 10.36 -24.44 31.99
C PHE A 272 10.29 -24.05 33.47
N ILE A 273 10.05 -22.76 33.78
CA ILE A 273 9.88 -22.28 35.16
C ILE A 273 8.72 -22.98 35.85
N ALA A 274 7.63 -23.25 35.12
CA ALA A 274 6.48 -23.96 35.66
C ALA A 274 6.82 -25.43 36.01
N ASP A 275 7.65 -26.09 35.19
CA ASP A 275 8.08 -27.48 35.33
C ASP A 275 9.23 -27.69 36.34
N LEU A 276 9.79 -26.60 36.91
CA LEU A 276 10.83 -26.70 37.94
C LEU A 276 10.25 -27.30 39.23
N ASP A 277 10.98 -28.28 39.78
CA ASP A 277 10.70 -28.93 41.05
C ASP A 277 11.12 -28.04 42.23
N ILE A 278 10.43 -26.90 42.37
CA ILE A 278 10.62 -25.90 43.42
C ILE A 278 9.27 -25.65 44.07
N ASP A 279 9.16 -25.95 45.37
CA ASP A 279 7.93 -25.80 46.15
C ASP A 279 7.58 -24.34 46.45
N SER A 280 8.54 -23.42 46.33
CA SER A 280 8.35 -22.00 46.60
C SER A 280 7.78 -21.22 45.41
N TRP A 281 6.51 -20.86 45.51
CA TRP A 281 5.83 -19.95 44.57
C TRP A 281 6.48 -18.57 44.48
N LEU A 282 7.09 -18.09 45.57
CA LEU A 282 7.80 -16.81 45.58
C LEU A 282 9.00 -16.83 44.62
N ILE A 283 9.78 -17.91 44.64
CA ILE A 283 10.95 -18.06 43.76
C ILE A 283 10.49 -18.13 42.30
N LYS A 284 9.47 -18.93 41.99
CA LYS A 284 8.88 -18.98 40.64
C LYS A 284 8.39 -17.60 40.18
N GLY A 285 7.72 -16.86 41.07
CA GLY A 285 7.28 -15.49 40.82
C GLY A 285 8.43 -14.52 40.49
N LEU A 286 9.52 -14.57 41.24
CA LEU A 286 10.72 -13.76 40.98
C LEU A 286 11.37 -14.12 39.63
N MET A 287 11.40 -15.40 39.26
CA MET A 287 11.91 -15.83 37.96
C MET A 287 11.05 -15.29 36.81
N TYR A 288 9.72 -15.34 36.93
CA TYR A 288 8.81 -14.74 35.93
C TYR A 288 9.00 -13.23 35.82
N ALA A 289 9.17 -12.52 36.94
CA ALA A 289 9.49 -11.10 36.93
C ALA A 289 10.82 -10.81 36.21
N GLY A 290 11.84 -11.64 36.43
CA GLY A 290 13.12 -11.55 35.71
C GLY A 290 12.97 -11.70 34.20
N VAL A 291 12.18 -12.68 33.74
CA VAL A 291 11.86 -12.85 32.31
C VAL A 291 11.14 -11.62 31.76
N TRP A 292 10.16 -11.08 32.50
CA TRP A 292 9.44 -9.88 32.09
C TRP A 292 10.36 -8.66 31.94
N ILE A 293 11.25 -8.40 32.92
CA ILE A 293 12.23 -7.31 32.85
C ILE A 293 13.16 -7.47 31.64
N ALA A 294 13.65 -8.69 31.39
CA ALA A 294 14.50 -8.97 30.23
C ALA A 294 13.78 -8.70 28.89
N VAL A 295 12.51 -9.09 28.76
CA VAL A 295 11.70 -8.80 27.58
C VAL A 295 11.47 -7.30 27.41
N GLN A 296 11.22 -6.54 28.49
CA GLN A 296 11.07 -5.09 28.41
C GLN A 296 12.36 -4.41 27.93
N PHE A 297 13.51 -4.85 28.43
CA PHE A 297 14.81 -4.37 27.97
C PHE A 297 15.04 -4.68 26.48
N LEU A 298 14.81 -5.93 26.05
CA LEU A 298 14.94 -6.35 24.65
C LEU A 298 13.99 -5.58 23.73
N SER A 299 12.75 -5.36 24.18
CA SER A 299 11.75 -4.59 23.44
C SER A 299 12.22 -3.16 23.20
N LYS A 300 12.65 -2.47 24.26
CA LYS A 300 13.16 -1.10 24.15
C LYS A 300 14.46 -1.00 23.33
N ALA A 301 15.29 -2.04 23.37
CA ALA A 301 16.57 -2.05 22.66
C ALA A 301 16.45 -2.39 21.17
N PHE A 302 15.57 -3.32 20.79
CA PHE A 302 15.56 -3.91 19.46
C PHE A 302 14.22 -3.85 18.73
N PHE A 303 13.08 -3.73 19.43
CA PHE A 303 11.79 -3.83 18.77
C PHE A 303 11.49 -2.52 18.03
N ASP A 304 11.28 -2.64 16.73
CA ASP A 304 10.90 -1.51 15.88
C ASP A 304 9.40 -1.49 15.68
N HIS A 305 8.78 -0.32 15.85
CA HIS A 305 7.38 -0.15 15.50
C HIS A 305 7.15 -0.38 14.00
N SER A 306 8.10 -0.05 13.12
CA SER A 306 7.96 -0.34 11.69
C SER A 306 7.83 -1.85 11.36
N MET A 307 8.20 -2.74 12.29
CA MET A 307 8.13 -4.21 12.14
C MET A 307 6.96 -4.84 12.90
N HIS A 308 5.79 -4.18 12.91
CA HIS A 308 4.57 -4.68 13.56
C HIS A 308 4.16 -6.12 13.16
N SER A 309 4.61 -6.61 12.00
CA SER A 309 4.33 -7.95 11.50
C SER A 309 5.19 -9.06 12.11
N ALA A 310 6.39 -8.73 12.60
CA ALA A 310 7.39 -9.73 13.00
C ALA A 310 7.08 -10.39 14.35
N LEU A 311 6.61 -9.61 15.33
CA LEU A 311 6.33 -10.12 16.68
C LEU A 311 5.14 -11.10 16.71
N PRO A 312 3.96 -10.79 16.12
CA PRO A 312 2.89 -11.78 16.00
C PRO A 312 3.38 -13.04 15.30
N LEU A 313 4.06 -12.89 14.15
CA LEU A 313 4.63 -14.02 13.40
C LEU A 313 5.53 -14.89 14.27
N GLY A 314 6.44 -14.28 15.03
CA GLY A 314 7.34 -14.95 15.97
C GLY A 314 6.58 -15.71 17.04
N ILE A 315 5.54 -15.11 17.64
CA ILE A 315 4.70 -15.77 18.65
C ILE A 315 4.10 -17.05 18.09
N TYR A 316 3.47 -17.01 16.91
CA TYR A 316 2.83 -18.23 16.41
C TYR A 316 3.80 -19.27 15.84
N LEU A 317 4.95 -18.87 15.29
CA LEU A 317 5.99 -19.83 14.91
C LEU A 317 6.57 -20.51 16.16
N ALA A 318 6.78 -19.75 17.23
CA ALA A 318 7.25 -20.25 18.51
C ALA A 318 6.26 -21.24 19.16
N THR A 319 4.97 -20.90 19.23
CA THR A 319 3.97 -21.81 19.80
C THR A 319 3.91 -23.12 19.02
N LYS A 320 3.93 -23.06 17.67
CA LYS A 320 3.98 -24.27 16.83
C LYS A 320 5.25 -25.09 17.01
N PHE A 321 6.40 -24.44 17.10
CA PHE A 321 7.68 -25.12 17.29
C PHE A 321 7.72 -25.90 18.61
N TRP A 322 7.27 -25.29 19.72
CA TRP A 322 7.29 -25.93 21.04
C TRP A 322 6.24 -27.04 21.19
N ILE A 323 5.12 -26.89 20.50
CA ILE A 323 4.14 -27.96 20.32
C ILE A 323 4.77 -29.20 19.63
N ILE A 324 5.76 -29.02 18.74
CA ILE A 324 6.38 -30.10 17.95
C ILE A 324 7.69 -30.65 18.58
N LYS A 325 8.25 -30.00 19.61
CA LYS A 325 9.54 -30.37 20.25
C LYS A 325 9.48 -31.66 21.09
N LYS A 326 10.63 -32.34 21.22
CA LYS A 326 10.83 -33.72 21.75
C LYS A 326 9.94 -34.15 22.94
N LYS A 327 9.76 -33.32 23.97
CA LYS A 327 8.94 -33.63 25.17
C LYS A 327 7.43 -33.69 24.86
N THR A 328 6.94 -32.78 24.01
CA THR A 328 5.57 -32.79 23.44
C THR A 328 5.43 -33.80 22.30
N LYS A 329 6.45 -33.92 21.45
CA LYS A 329 6.54 -34.85 20.32
C LYS A 329 6.39 -36.29 20.79
N GLN A 330 7.05 -36.68 21.87
CA GLN A 330 6.96 -38.06 22.35
C GLN A 330 5.55 -38.43 22.81
N HIS A 331 4.71 -37.49 23.25
CA HIS A 331 3.31 -37.78 23.61
C HIS A 331 2.33 -37.53 22.45
N PHE A 332 2.41 -36.38 21.79
CA PHE A 332 1.55 -36.04 20.66
C PHE A 332 1.76 -37.00 19.48
N PHE A 333 3.01 -37.32 19.13
CA PHE A 333 3.33 -38.26 18.06
C PHE A 333 3.08 -39.71 18.48
N ASN A 334 3.20 -40.08 19.76
CA ASN A 334 2.80 -41.43 20.21
C ASN A 334 1.26 -41.62 20.22
N ILE A 335 0.50 -40.58 20.59
CA ILE A 335 -0.98 -40.59 20.54
C ILE A 335 -1.50 -40.58 19.10
N PHE A 336 -0.86 -39.83 18.18
CA PHE A 336 -1.37 -39.59 16.82
C PHE A 336 -0.60 -40.25 15.67
N LEU A 337 0.58 -40.85 15.88
CA LEU A 337 1.38 -41.47 14.80
C LEU A 337 2.02 -42.81 15.17
N ASN A 338 2.23 -43.09 16.46
CA ASN A 338 2.95 -44.29 16.91
C ASN A 338 2.04 -45.33 17.61
N GLY A 339 0.72 -45.24 17.41
CA GLY A 339 -0.23 -46.24 17.90
C GLY A 339 -0.11 -46.47 19.41
N ALA A 340 -0.31 -45.44 20.22
CA ALA A 340 -0.52 -45.64 21.66
C ALA A 340 -1.79 -46.47 21.89
N ALA A 341 -1.61 -47.79 21.86
CA ALA A 341 -2.37 -48.97 22.28
C ALA A 341 -3.92 -48.98 22.46
N HIS A 342 -4.66 -47.86 22.41
CA HIS A 342 -6.08 -47.82 22.79
C HIS A 342 -6.97 -46.87 21.96
N LEU A 343 -6.47 -46.21 20.90
CA LEU A 343 -7.30 -45.35 20.02
C LEU A 343 -7.44 -45.94 18.60
N PRO A 344 -8.64 -45.95 17.98
CA PRO A 344 -8.82 -46.60 16.68
C PRO A 344 -8.17 -45.81 15.54
N PHE A 345 -7.36 -46.50 14.73
CA PHE A 345 -6.57 -45.89 13.66
C PHE A 345 -7.40 -45.17 12.60
N ALA A 346 -8.51 -45.78 12.17
CA ALA A 346 -9.40 -45.20 11.18
C ALA A 346 -10.08 -43.90 11.67
N THR A 347 -10.34 -43.76 12.98
CA THR A 347 -11.12 -42.63 13.53
C THR A 347 -10.26 -41.45 13.99
N VAL A 348 -8.98 -41.67 14.29
CA VAL A 348 -8.10 -40.63 14.84
C VAL A 348 -6.91 -40.35 13.93
N HIS A 349 -6.16 -41.38 13.52
CA HIS A 349 -4.94 -41.21 12.73
C HIS A 349 -5.23 -40.74 11.30
N VAL A 350 -6.20 -41.35 10.63
CA VAL A 350 -6.57 -40.98 9.25
C VAL A 350 -7.10 -39.54 9.16
N PRO A 351 -8.09 -39.10 9.96
CA PRO A 351 -8.57 -37.71 9.92
C PRO A 351 -7.48 -36.69 10.29
N PHE A 352 -6.61 -37.01 11.24
CA PHE A 352 -5.49 -36.17 11.62
C PHE A 352 -4.50 -35.96 10.47
N LEU A 353 -4.13 -37.04 9.77
CA LEU A 353 -3.24 -36.99 8.61
C LEU A 353 -3.86 -36.20 7.45
N ILE A 354 -5.13 -36.45 7.14
CA ILE A 354 -5.87 -35.70 6.10
C ILE A 354 -5.88 -34.21 6.44
N ASN A 355 -6.24 -33.84 7.68
CA ASN A 355 -6.24 -32.46 8.15
C ASN A 355 -4.85 -31.82 8.03
N SER A 356 -3.79 -32.55 8.40
CA SER A 356 -2.42 -32.05 8.34
C SER A 356 -1.98 -31.78 6.89
N LEU A 357 -2.21 -32.73 5.98
CA LEU A 357 -1.89 -32.56 4.55
C LEU A 357 -2.67 -31.40 3.95
N ALA A 358 -3.96 -31.30 4.26
CA ALA A 358 -4.81 -30.21 3.78
C ALA A 358 -4.37 -28.84 4.33
N LEU A 359 -3.96 -28.76 5.60
CA LEU A 359 -3.39 -27.56 6.21
C LEU A 359 -2.15 -27.08 5.45
N PHE A 360 -1.19 -27.97 5.20
CA PHE A 360 0.05 -27.61 4.51
C PHE A 360 -0.18 -27.27 3.03
N TYR A 361 -1.09 -27.97 2.35
CA TYR A 361 -1.49 -27.64 0.98
C TYR A 361 -2.05 -26.22 0.89
N ASN A 362 -3.02 -25.88 1.75
CA ASN A 362 -3.66 -24.56 1.74
C ASN A 362 -2.70 -23.45 2.17
N PHE A 363 -1.83 -23.70 3.15
CA PHE A 363 -0.76 -22.78 3.52
C PHE A 363 0.18 -22.51 2.34
N GLY A 364 0.69 -23.58 1.70
CA GLY A 364 1.61 -23.48 0.57
C GLY A 364 1.01 -22.73 -0.61
N LYS A 365 -0.26 -22.98 -0.91
CA LYS A 365 -1.02 -22.23 -1.93
C LYS A 365 -1.20 -20.76 -1.54
N SER A 366 -1.61 -20.47 -0.31
CA SER A 366 -1.76 -19.07 0.15
C SER A 366 -0.45 -18.28 0.07
N TRP A 367 0.66 -18.95 0.40
CA TRP A 367 2.00 -18.36 0.37
C TRP A 367 2.51 -18.13 -1.06
N LYS A 368 2.44 -19.15 -1.93
CA LYS A 368 3.13 -19.12 -3.24
C LYS A 368 2.27 -18.69 -4.42
N SER A 369 0.94 -18.78 -4.32
CA SER A 369 0.06 -18.39 -5.42
C SER A 369 0.09 -16.88 -5.65
N ASP A 370 -0.06 -16.48 -6.91
CA ASP A 370 -0.27 -15.08 -7.28
C ASP A 370 -1.59 -14.61 -6.63
N PRO A 371 -1.55 -13.59 -5.74
CA PRO A 371 -2.76 -13.10 -5.08
C PRO A 371 -3.68 -12.30 -6.00
N GLY A 372 -3.32 -12.11 -7.26
CA GLY A 372 -4.03 -11.24 -8.22
C GLY A 372 -3.21 -9.98 -8.53
N ILE A 373 -1.90 -10.11 -8.70
CA ILE A 373 -1.01 -9.00 -9.03
C ILE A 373 -1.37 -8.47 -10.41
N ILE A 374 -1.68 -7.17 -10.48
CA ILE A 374 -1.94 -6.49 -11.74
C ILE A 374 -0.59 -6.16 -12.38
N LYS A 375 -0.36 -6.73 -13.56
CA LYS A 375 0.89 -6.61 -14.32
C LYS A 375 0.67 -5.70 -15.52
N ALA A 376 1.65 -4.85 -15.82
CA ALA A 376 1.65 -4.00 -16.99
C ALA A 376 3.09 -3.79 -17.48
N SER A 377 3.29 -3.82 -18.80
CA SER A 377 4.55 -3.42 -19.44
C SER A 377 4.77 -1.91 -19.36
N GLU A 378 5.99 -1.43 -19.57
CA GLU A 378 6.29 0.01 -19.61
C GLU A 378 5.48 0.75 -20.70
N GLU A 379 5.28 0.11 -21.85
CA GLU A 379 4.45 0.66 -22.92
C GLU A 379 2.97 0.77 -22.50
N GLN A 380 2.43 -0.28 -21.87
CA GLN A 380 1.06 -0.27 -21.35
C GLN A 380 0.87 0.80 -20.26
N LYS A 381 1.85 0.99 -19.38
CA LYS A 381 1.84 2.04 -18.35
C LYS A 381 1.74 3.43 -18.98
N LYS A 382 2.60 3.74 -19.95
CA LYS A 382 2.58 5.02 -20.67
C LYS A 382 1.25 5.22 -21.42
N LYS A 383 0.80 4.21 -22.15
CA LYS A 383 -0.48 4.24 -22.87
C LYS A 383 -1.65 4.51 -21.94
N THR A 384 -1.69 3.84 -20.78
CA THR A 384 -2.74 4.05 -19.76
C THR A 384 -2.77 5.49 -19.26
N ILE A 385 -1.60 6.09 -19.00
CA ILE A 385 -1.51 7.49 -18.56
C ILE A 385 -2.08 8.43 -19.63
N VAL A 386 -1.69 8.24 -20.89
CA VAL A 386 -2.16 9.05 -22.03
C VAL A 386 -3.68 8.90 -22.19
N GLU A 387 -4.20 7.67 -22.23
CA GLU A 387 -5.64 7.41 -22.37
C GLU A 387 -6.45 8.05 -21.24
N LEU A 388 -6.01 7.89 -19.98
CA LEU A 388 -6.68 8.49 -18.83
C LEU A 388 -6.62 10.02 -18.86
N ALA A 389 -5.50 10.61 -19.25
CA ALA A 389 -5.37 12.06 -19.34
C ALA A 389 -6.28 12.62 -20.45
N GLU A 390 -6.28 11.96 -21.61
CA GLU A 390 -7.03 12.42 -22.78
C GLU A 390 -8.54 12.24 -22.68
N THR A 391 -8.99 11.32 -21.81
CA THR A 391 -10.39 11.13 -21.43
C THR A 391 -10.80 11.96 -20.21
N GLY A 392 -9.90 12.80 -19.67
CA GLY A 392 -10.18 13.62 -18.48
C GLY A 392 -10.35 12.82 -17.18
N SER A 393 -9.89 11.57 -17.17
CA SER A 393 -10.08 10.61 -16.07
C SER A 393 -8.79 10.35 -15.27
N LEU A 394 -7.66 10.99 -15.59
CA LEU A 394 -6.41 10.81 -14.85
C LEU A 394 -6.46 11.50 -13.48
N ASP A 395 -7.09 10.81 -12.52
CA ASP A 395 -7.10 11.14 -11.10
C ASP A 395 -6.47 10.01 -10.27
N LEU A 396 -5.81 10.39 -9.17
CA LEU A 396 -5.13 9.47 -8.25
C LEU A 396 -6.10 8.52 -7.52
N SER A 397 -7.42 8.77 -7.56
CA SER A 397 -8.41 7.81 -7.06
C SER A 397 -8.49 6.56 -7.92
N ILE A 398 -8.39 6.69 -9.24
CA ILE A 398 -8.49 5.58 -10.21
C ILE A 398 -7.15 5.18 -10.82
N PHE A 399 -6.10 5.98 -10.63
CA PHE A 399 -4.74 5.69 -11.08
C PHE A 399 -3.81 5.38 -9.90
N CYS A 400 -2.92 4.40 -10.05
CA CYS A 400 -1.85 4.14 -9.10
C CYS A 400 -0.54 4.70 -9.64
N SER A 401 -0.08 5.82 -9.09
CA SER A 401 1.20 6.43 -9.46
C SER A 401 2.44 5.63 -9.03
N THR A 402 2.31 4.59 -8.19
CA THR A 402 3.44 3.68 -7.89
C THR A 402 3.61 2.60 -8.95
N CYS A 403 2.50 2.05 -9.44
CA CYS A 403 2.53 0.95 -10.41
C CYS A 403 2.32 1.44 -11.85
N LEU A 404 1.96 2.71 -12.02
CA LEU A 404 1.61 3.37 -13.28
C LEU A 404 0.47 2.67 -14.04
N ILE A 405 -0.53 2.18 -13.30
CA ILE A 405 -1.68 1.49 -13.86
C ILE A 405 -2.99 2.18 -13.46
N ARG A 406 -4.01 2.00 -14.29
CA ARG A 406 -5.40 2.19 -13.88
C ARG A 406 -5.71 1.12 -12.84
N LYS A 407 -6.28 1.50 -11.71
CA LYS A 407 -6.73 0.60 -10.66
C LYS A 407 -8.01 -0.09 -11.13
N PRO A 408 -8.03 -1.42 -11.31
CA PRO A 408 -9.27 -2.17 -11.41
C PRO A 408 -10.14 -1.92 -10.19
N ILE A 409 -11.45 -2.09 -10.35
CA ILE A 409 -12.39 -2.02 -9.24
C ILE A 409 -11.99 -3.06 -8.18
N ARG A 410 -12.15 -2.71 -6.90
CA ARG A 410 -11.75 -3.55 -5.76
C ARG A 410 -10.24 -3.81 -5.62
N SER A 411 -9.40 -3.19 -6.45
CA SER A 411 -7.95 -3.30 -6.31
C SER A 411 -7.37 -2.30 -5.28
N LYS A 412 -6.19 -2.62 -4.76
CA LYS A 412 -5.41 -1.70 -3.91
C LYS A 412 -3.92 -1.95 -4.07
N HIS A 413 -3.13 -0.87 -3.98
CA HIS A 413 -1.68 -0.96 -3.84
C HIS A 413 -1.30 -1.40 -2.42
N CYS A 414 -0.61 -2.53 -2.30
CA CYS A 414 -0.03 -2.96 -1.05
C CYS A 414 1.37 -2.36 -0.89
N ALA A 415 1.55 -1.47 0.09
CA ALA A 415 2.86 -0.84 0.36
C ALA A 415 3.94 -1.85 0.79
N VAL A 416 3.56 -2.95 1.46
CA VAL A 416 4.52 -3.99 1.91
C VAL A 416 5.05 -4.82 0.74
N CYS A 417 4.18 -5.24 -0.17
CA CYS A 417 4.59 -5.99 -1.36
C CYS A 417 5.01 -5.08 -2.53
N ASN A 418 4.79 -3.77 -2.41
CA ASN A 418 4.97 -2.75 -3.44
C ASN A 418 4.31 -3.10 -4.80
N ARG A 419 3.08 -3.63 -4.76
CA ARG A 419 2.32 -4.09 -5.94
C ARG A 419 0.82 -3.82 -5.78
N CYS A 420 0.14 -3.57 -6.89
CA CYS A 420 -1.33 -3.52 -6.91
C CYS A 420 -1.92 -4.92 -7.01
N ILE A 421 -2.85 -5.23 -6.12
CA ILE A 421 -3.52 -6.52 -6.01
C ILE A 421 -5.01 -6.35 -6.32
N ALA A 422 -5.54 -7.18 -7.21
CA ALA A 422 -6.95 -7.26 -7.54
C ALA A 422 -7.75 -7.89 -6.39
N LYS A 423 -8.96 -7.36 -6.15
CA LYS A 423 -9.83 -7.75 -5.02
C LYS A 423 -9.02 -7.89 -3.71
N PHE A 424 -8.26 -6.85 -3.37
CA PHE A 424 -7.34 -6.89 -2.25
C PHE A 424 -8.10 -7.02 -0.93
N ASP A 425 -7.77 -8.04 -0.13
CA ASP A 425 -8.31 -8.23 1.22
C ASP A 425 -7.40 -7.62 2.28
N HIS A 426 -6.20 -8.17 2.42
CA HIS A 426 -5.16 -7.66 3.31
C HIS A 426 -3.78 -8.19 2.92
N HIS A 427 -2.72 -7.59 3.47
CA HIS A 427 -1.41 -8.23 3.51
C HIS A 427 -1.33 -9.10 4.75
N CYS A 428 -0.99 -10.38 4.60
CA CYS A 428 -0.98 -11.34 5.68
C CYS A 428 0.46 -11.77 6.00
N PRO A 429 1.04 -11.28 7.12
CA PRO A 429 2.38 -11.68 7.55
C PRO A 429 2.54 -13.18 7.76
N TRP A 430 1.46 -13.86 8.14
CA TRP A 430 1.45 -15.30 8.47
C TRP A 430 1.72 -16.20 7.28
N VAL A 431 1.27 -15.78 6.09
CA VAL A 431 1.55 -16.48 4.83
C VAL A 431 2.63 -15.76 4.02
N GLY A 432 3.14 -14.63 4.51
CA GLY A 432 4.17 -13.83 3.83
C GLY A 432 3.74 -13.29 2.46
N ASN A 433 2.44 -13.11 2.23
CA ASN A 433 1.89 -12.72 0.94
C ASN A 433 0.61 -11.88 1.12
N CYS A 434 0.20 -11.16 0.08
CA CYS A 434 -1.14 -10.57 0.04
C CYS A 434 -2.21 -11.65 -0.08
N VAL A 435 -3.39 -11.37 0.46
CA VAL A 435 -4.60 -12.15 0.23
C VAL A 435 -5.48 -11.33 -0.72
N GLY A 436 -5.80 -11.90 -1.88
CA GLY A 436 -6.57 -11.25 -2.94
C GLY A 436 -7.30 -12.25 -3.83
N SER A 437 -7.78 -11.81 -5.00
CA SER A 437 -8.61 -12.64 -5.90
C SER A 437 -8.01 -14.02 -6.22
N GLY A 438 -6.68 -14.11 -6.36
CA GLY A 438 -6.01 -15.34 -6.79
C GLY A 438 -5.78 -16.40 -5.70
N ASN A 439 -5.80 -16.02 -4.42
CA ASN A 439 -5.42 -16.94 -3.32
C ASN A 439 -6.34 -16.91 -2.08
N HIS A 440 -7.36 -16.06 -2.03
CA HIS A 440 -8.24 -15.91 -0.84
C HIS A 440 -8.91 -17.23 -0.41
N ARG A 441 -9.33 -18.08 -1.36
CA ARG A 441 -9.91 -19.41 -1.05
C ARG A 441 -8.95 -20.32 -0.28
N TYR A 442 -7.67 -20.32 -0.66
CA TYR A 442 -6.66 -21.12 0.02
C TYR A 442 -6.36 -20.55 1.40
N PHE A 443 -6.45 -19.23 1.56
CA PHE A 443 -6.31 -18.59 2.87
C PHE A 443 -7.45 -19.01 3.80
N MET A 444 -8.69 -19.07 3.30
CA MET A 444 -9.84 -19.58 4.06
C MET A 444 -9.68 -21.06 4.42
N GLY A 445 -9.23 -21.89 3.47
CA GLY A 445 -8.90 -23.29 3.73
C GLY A 445 -7.81 -23.44 4.79
N TYR A 446 -6.77 -22.61 4.72
CA TYR A 446 -5.69 -22.58 5.71
C TYR A 446 -6.22 -22.27 7.12
N LEU A 447 -7.09 -21.25 7.27
CA LEU A 447 -7.70 -20.93 8.56
C LEU A 447 -8.57 -22.07 9.09
N PHE A 448 -9.36 -22.72 8.21
CA PHE A 448 -10.22 -23.84 8.59
C PHE A 448 -9.42 -25.03 9.10
N PHE A 449 -8.47 -25.53 8.31
CA PHE A 449 -7.64 -26.69 8.72
C PHE A 449 -6.70 -26.34 9.88
N LEU A 450 -6.35 -25.06 10.06
CA LEU A 450 -5.61 -24.60 11.23
C LEU A 450 -6.48 -24.69 12.48
N LEU A 451 -7.74 -24.27 12.42
CA LEU A 451 -8.69 -24.39 13.52
C LEU A 451 -8.91 -25.86 13.90
N CYS A 452 -9.13 -26.74 12.91
CA CYS A 452 -9.22 -28.19 13.13
C CYS A 452 -7.95 -28.76 13.77
N MET A 453 -6.76 -28.31 13.34
CA MET A 453 -5.50 -28.73 13.93
C MET A 453 -5.37 -28.29 15.40
N ILE A 454 -5.87 -27.10 15.75
CA ILE A 454 -5.91 -26.62 17.13
C ILE A 454 -6.88 -27.48 17.97
N CYS A 455 -8.03 -27.88 17.43
CA CYS A 455 -8.93 -28.83 18.09
C CYS A 455 -8.23 -30.17 18.38
N TRP A 456 -7.45 -30.69 17.43
CA TRP A 456 -6.64 -31.90 17.65
C TRP A 456 -5.61 -31.73 18.77
N MET A 457 -5.01 -30.55 18.90
CA MET A 457 -4.09 -30.23 19.99
C MET A 457 -4.79 -30.25 21.36
N ILE A 458 -5.95 -29.61 21.44
CA ILE A 458 -6.79 -29.57 22.65
C ILE A 458 -7.20 -31.00 23.05
N TYR A 459 -7.69 -31.80 22.08
CA TYR A 459 -8.04 -33.19 22.30
C TYR A 459 -6.86 -34.04 22.79
N GLY A 460 -5.66 -33.81 22.22
CA GLY A 460 -4.43 -34.46 22.66
C GLY A 460 -4.07 -34.15 24.12
N CYS A 461 -4.19 -32.89 24.54
CA CYS A 461 -3.96 -32.49 25.94
C CYS A 461 -4.96 -33.16 26.90
N ILE A 462 -6.24 -33.17 26.54
CA ILE A 462 -7.31 -33.81 27.35
C ILE A 462 -7.07 -35.32 27.47
N SER A 463 -6.69 -35.97 26.37
CA SER A 463 -6.39 -37.40 26.34
C SER A 463 -5.15 -37.73 27.18
N TYR A 464 -4.13 -36.88 27.15
CA TYR A 464 -2.96 -37.03 28.02
C TYR A 464 -3.34 -37.03 29.50
N TRP A 465 -4.14 -36.05 29.96
CA TRP A 465 -4.56 -36.00 31.37
C TRP A 465 -5.43 -37.19 31.77
N ARG A 466 -6.28 -37.68 30.86
CA ARG A 466 -7.10 -38.87 31.13
C ARG A 466 -6.27 -40.13 31.37
N ILE A 467 -5.14 -40.29 30.68
CA ILE A 467 -4.30 -41.49 30.73
C ILE A 467 -3.27 -41.40 31.85
N HIS A 468 -2.66 -40.23 32.06
CA HIS A 468 -1.48 -40.07 32.89
C HIS A 468 -1.72 -39.37 34.23
N CYS A 469 -2.88 -38.72 34.42
CA CYS A 469 -3.17 -37.96 35.63
C CYS A 469 -4.36 -38.57 36.38
N THR A 470 -4.20 -38.76 37.68
CA THR A 470 -5.29 -39.14 38.59
C THR A 470 -6.19 -37.93 38.84
N THR A 471 -7.15 -37.71 37.95
CA THR A 471 -8.06 -36.55 38.03
C THR A 471 -9.51 -37.02 37.96
N ASN A 472 -10.38 -36.48 38.81
CA ASN A 472 -11.80 -36.85 38.81
C ASN A 472 -12.71 -35.63 38.97
N TYR A 473 -13.12 -35.04 37.84
CA TYR A 473 -14.00 -33.87 37.82
C TYR A 473 -15.29 -34.05 38.63
N ALA A 474 -15.89 -35.25 38.59
CA ALA A 474 -17.15 -35.52 39.27
C ALA A 474 -17.03 -35.53 40.81
N LYS A 475 -15.84 -35.82 41.35
CA LYS A 475 -15.58 -35.82 42.80
C LYS A 475 -14.94 -34.51 43.28
N ASP A 476 -14.07 -33.93 42.47
CA ASP A 476 -13.16 -32.88 42.91
C ASP A 476 -13.68 -31.46 42.59
N GLY A 477 -14.65 -31.33 41.68
CA GLY A 477 -15.15 -30.04 41.20
C GLY A 477 -14.13 -29.29 40.33
N PHE A 478 -14.56 -28.14 39.78
CA PHE A 478 -13.79 -27.43 38.75
C PHE A 478 -12.40 -26.95 39.20
N TRP A 479 -12.32 -26.27 40.34
CA TRP A 479 -11.08 -25.65 40.80
C TRP A 479 -10.02 -26.68 41.18
N LEU A 480 -10.41 -27.75 41.87
CA LEU A 480 -9.47 -28.80 42.26
C LEU A 480 -9.01 -29.59 41.02
N TYR A 481 -9.92 -29.91 40.11
CA TYR A 481 -9.57 -30.52 38.82
C TYR A 481 -8.55 -29.67 38.04
N LEU A 482 -8.75 -28.35 37.97
CA LEU A 482 -7.84 -27.42 37.31
C LEU A 482 -6.44 -27.42 37.95
N THR A 483 -6.37 -27.40 39.28
CA THR A 483 -5.08 -27.47 39.99
C THR A 483 -4.38 -28.80 39.82
N GLN A 484 -5.13 -29.91 39.76
CA GLN A 484 -4.57 -31.25 39.56
C GLN A 484 -3.98 -31.41 38.16
N ILE A 485 -4.67 -30.98 37.09
CA ILE A 485 -4.13 -31.06 35.73
C ILE A 485 -2.91 -30.14 35.53
N ALA A 486 -2.93 -28.96 36.16
CA ALA A 486 -1.81 -28.01 36.14
C ALA A 486 -0.59 -28.55 36.88
N SER A 487 -0.80 -29.26 37.99
CA SER A 487 0.28 -29.86 38.79
C SER A 487 0.79 -31.17 38.20
N CYS A 488 -0.07 -31.96 37.55
CA CYS A 488 0.31 -33.23 36.94
C CYS A 488 1.29 -33.04 35.76
N SER A 489 1.05 -32.04 34.92
CA SER A 489 2.00 -31.64 33.88
C SER A 489 1.83 -30.15 33.56
N PRO A 490 2.63 -29.28 34.21
CA PRO A 490 2.59 -27.84 33.97
C PRO A 490 2.83 -27.49 32.50
N TRP A 491 3.69 -28.25 31.82
CA TRP A 491 3.96 -28.09 30.39
C TRP A 491 2.74 -28.39 29.51
N MET A 492 2.00 -29.47 29.77
CA MET A 492 0.76 -29.78 29.01
C MET A 492 -0.35 -28.77 29.28
N PHE A 493 -0.47 -28.31 30.53
CA PHE A 493 -1.37 -27.22 30.88
C PHE A 493 -1.05 -25.93 30.14
N TRP A 494 0.23 -25.57 30.05
CA TRP A 494 0.69 -24.42 29.27
C TRP A 494 0.36 -24.55 27.78
N MET A 495 0.57 -25.72 27.17
CA MET A 495 0.23 -25.97 25.75
C MET A 495 -1.28 -25.91 25.50
N PHE A 496 -2.10 -26.39 26.42
CA PHE A 496 -3.56 -26.29 26.35
C PHE A 496 -4.02 -24.83 26.37
N LEU A 497 -3.51 -24.01 27.30
CA LEU A 497 -3.82 -22.57 27.36
C LEU A 497 -3.45 -21.84 26.06
N ASN A 498 -2.27 -22.13 25.51
CA ASN A 498 -1.85 -21.57 24.21
C ASN A 498 -2.78 -22.01 23.08
N SER A 499 -3.19 -23.28 23.07
CA SER A 499 -4.11 -23.81 22.07
C SER A 499 -5.49 -23.15 22.17
N MET A 500 -6.01 -22.92 23.37
CA MET A 500 -7.27 -22.22 23.58
C MET A 500 -7.22 -20.76 23.12
N PHE A 501 -6.12 -20.07 23.41
CA PHE A 501 -5.90 -18.70 22.93
C PHE A 501 -5.89 -18.64 21.40
N HIS A 502 -5.14 -19.54 20.74
CA HIS A 502 -5.11 -19.62 19.29
C HIS A 502 -6.45 -20.05 18.69
N PHE A 503 -7.19 -20.95 19.35
CA PHE A 503 -8.53 -21.35 18.92
C PHE A 503 -9.45 -20.12 18.85
N MET A 504 -9.53 -19.35 19.93
CA MET A 504 -10.36 -18.13 19.97
C MET A 504 -9.96 -17.16 18.85
N TRP A 505 -8.67 -16.90 18.68
CA TRP A 505 -8.19 -15.97 17.65
C TRP A 505 -8.51 -16.44 16.23
N VAL A 506 -8.20 -17.69 15.89
CA VAL A 506 -8.44 -18.25 14.55
C VAL A 506 -9.93 -18.40 14.28
N ALA A 507 -10.73 -18.78 15.28
CA ALA A 507 -12.19 -18.86 15.20
C ALA A 507 -12.83 -17.49 14.92
N VAL A 508 -12.40 -16.44 15.61
CA VAL A 508 -12.87 -15.07 15.35
C VAL A 508 -12.46 -14.62 13.94
N LEU A 509 -11.22 -14.88 13.53
CA LEU A 509 -10.74 -14.49 12.22
C LEU A 509 -11.51 -15.19 11.08
N ILE A 510 -11.72 -16.51 11.17
CA ILE A 510 -12.48 -17.25 10.16
C ILE A 510 -13.94 -16.81 10.15
N MET A 511 -14.55 -16.56 11.31
CA MET A 511 -15.92 -16.04 11.42
C MET A 511 -16.04 -14.68 10.75
N CYS A 512 -15.15 -13.74 11.04
CA CYS A 512 -15.14 -12.41 10.43
C CYS A 512 -14.96 -12.49 8.91
N GLN A 513 -14.04 -13.33 8.43
CA GLN A 513 -13.82 -13.51 6.99
C GLN A 513 -15.02 -14.16 6.30
N LEU A 514 -15.59 -15.23 6.88
CA LEU A 514 -16.80 -15.87 6.36
C LEU A 514 -18.00 -14.92 6.35
N TYR A 515 -18.18 -14.11 7.39
CA TYR A 515 -19.23 -13.11 7.42
C TYR A 515 -19.06 -12.06 6.30
N GLN A 516 -17.85 -11.57 6.09
CA GLN A 516 -17.57 -10.59 5.03
C GLN A 516 -17.78 -11.18 3.64
N ILE A 517 -17.32 -12.41 3.41
CA ILE A 517 -17.47 -13.11 2.13
C ILE A 517 -18.93 -13.47 1.88
N ALA A 518 -19.56 -14.17 2.83
CA ALA A 518 -20.89 -14.74 2.67
C ALA A 518 -21.97 -13.67 2.81
N ALA A 519 -22.02 -12.94 3.93
CA ALA A 519 -23.14 -12.04 4.23
C ALA A 519 -23.04 -10.69 3.52
N LEU A 520 -21.82 -10.20 3.26
CA LEU A 520 -21.61 -8.84 2.74
C LEU A 520 -21.02 -8.78 1.32
N GLY A 521 -20.37 -9.83 0.82
CA GLY A 521 -19.70 -9.82 -0.49
C GLY A 521 -18.53 -8.84 -0.61
N ILE A 522 -17.91 -8.44 0.51
CA ILE A 522 -16.83 -7.44 0.57
C ILE A 522 -15.51 -8.03 1.10
N THR A 523 -14.41 -7.38 0.79
CA THR A 523 -13.12 -7.66 1.43
C THR A 523 -12.93 -6.86 2.72
N THR A 524 -11.96 -7.26 3.54
CA THR A 524 -11.56 -6.58 4.78
C THR A 524 -11.14 -5.15 4.50
N ASN A 525 -10.33 -4.93 3.46
CA ASN A 525 -9.93 -3.58 3.04
C ASN A 525 -11.14 -2.73 2.64
N GLU A 526 -12.09 -3.29 1.88
CA GLU A 526 -13.29 -2.58 1.46
C GLU A 526 -14.16 -2.22 2.66
N ARG A 527 -14.36 -3.13 3.60
CA ARG A 527 -15.10 -2.87 4.83
C ARG A 527 -14.49 -1.72 5.62
N MET A 528 -13.17 -1.74 5.83
CA MET A 528 -12.46 -0.70 6.58
C MET A 528 -12.50 0.68 5.90
N ASN A 529 -12.64 0.70 4.57
CA ASN A 529 -12.59 1.92 3.76
C ASN A 529 -13.92 2.20 3.05
N ALA A 530 -15.04 1.64 3.50
CA ALA A 530 -16.29 1.60 2.75
C ALA A 530 -16.75 2.99 2.30
N ARG A 531 -16.64 4.00 3.17
CA ARG A 531 -17.00 5.40 2.89
C ARG A 531 -16.18 6.07 1.79
N ARG A 532 -14.99 5.53 1.45
CA ARG A 532 -14.14 6.06 0.37
C ARG A 532 -14.57 5.57 -1.01
N TYR A 533 -15.35 4.49 -1.07
CA TYR A 533 -15.80 3.90 -2.32
C TYR A 533 -17.21 4.38 -2.66
N LYS A 534 -17.34 5.12 -3.77
CA LYS A 534 -18.62 5.69 -4.23
C LYS A 534 -19.70 4.65 -4.50
N HIS A 535 -19.31 3.40 -4.78
CA HIS A 535 -20.22 2.32 -5.10
C HIS A 535 -20.83 1.60 -3.89
N PHE A 536 -20.35 1.88 -2.67
CA PHE A 536 -20.97 1.36 -1.46
C PHE A 536 -21.98 2.36 -0.91
N LYS A 537 -23.18 1.88 -0.57
CA LYS A 537 -24.13 2.67 0.22
C LYS A 537 -23.89 2.36 1.68
N VAL A 538 -23.35 3.32 2.41
CA VAL A 538 -22.98 3.17 3.83
C VAL A 538 -23.97 3.95 4.68
N THR A 539 -24.69 3.24 5.55
CA THR A 539 -25.55 3.85 6.58
C THR A 539 -24.84 3.85 7.94
N ALA A 540 -25.52 4.30 9.00
CA ALA A 540 -24.99 4.23 10.36
C ALA A 540 -24.78 2.78 10.84
N THR A 541 -25.55 1.82 10.31
CA THR A 541 -25.61 0.44 10.81
C THR A 541 -25.31 -0.62 9.76
N SER A 542 -25.31 -0.29 8.46
CA SER A 542 -25.12 -1.25 7.37
C SER A 542 -24.21 -0.72 6.26
N ILE A 543 -23.59 -1.67 5.54
CA ILE A 543 -22.86 -1.43 4.29
C ILE A 543 -23.54 -2.27 3.23
N GLU A 544 -24.16 -1.62 2.26
CA GLU A 544 -24.72 -2.30 1.09
C GLU A 544 -23.65 -2.37 0.01
N SER A 545 -23.29 -3.60 -0.33
CA SER A 545 -22.34 -3.91 -1.40
C SER A 545 -23.08 -4.28 -2.67
N PRO A 546 -22.74 -3.68 -3.83
CA PRO A 546 -23.29 -4.10 -5.11
C PRO A 546 -22.81 -5.50 -5.52
N PHE A 547 -21.83 -6.05 -4.81
CA PHE A 547 -21.27 -7.38 -5.04
C PHE A 547 -21.88 -8.46 -4.12
N ASN A 548 -22.91 -8.12 -3.36
CA ASN A 548 -23.60 -9.06 -2.48
C ASN A 548 -24.79 -9.69 -3.21
N HIS A 549 -24.71 -10.98 -3.51
CA HIS A 549 -25.76 -11.75 -4.17
C HIS A 549 -26.56 -12.66 -3.21
N GLY A 550 -26.40 -12.43 -1.90
CA GLY A 550 -26.95 -13.27 -0.85
C GLY A 550 -25.98 -14.35 -0.37
N CYS A 551 -26.16 -14.77 0.88
CA CYS A 551 -25.22 -15.63 1.61
C CYS A 551 -24.79 -16.88 0.84
N PHE A 552 -25.76 -17.62 0.31
CA PHE A 552 -25.52 -18.86 -0.40
C PHE A 552 -24.81 -18.64 -1.74
N ARG A 553 -25.24 -17.62 -2.50
CA ARG A 553 -24.66 -17.33 -3.81
C ARG A 553 -23.22 -16.83 -3.70
N ASN A 554 -22.95 -15.95 -2.75
CA ASN A 554 -21.60 -15.46 -2.48
C ASN A 554 -20.63 -16.59 -2.13
N LEU A 555 -21.08 -17.59 -1.35
CA LEU A 555 -20.25 -18.75 -1.02
C LEU A 555 -19.97 -19.63 -2.23
N ILE A 556 -20.97 -19.88 -3.08
CA ILE A 556 -20.80 -20.61 -4.34
C ILE A 556 -19.78 -19.90 -5.24
N ASP A 557 -19.94 -18.59 -5.43
CA ASP A 557 -19.08 -17.80 -6.31
C ASP A 557 -17.66 -17.70 -5.75
N PHE A 558 -17.49 -17.52 -4.43
CA PHE A 558 -16.18 -17.42 -3.78
C PHE A 558 -15.39 -18.74 -3.78
N PHE A 559 -16.04 -19.86 -3.47
CA PHE A 559 -15.38 -21.17 -3.47
C PHE A 559 -15.40 -21.85 -4.84
N GLU A 560 -16.00 -21.21 -5.85
CA GLU A 560 -16.17 -21.72 -7.21
C GLU A 560 -16.84 -23.11 -7.24
N ILE A 561 -17.85 -23.32 -6.38
CA ILE A 561 -18.52 -24.61 -6.21
C ILE A 561 -19.36 -24.92 -7.46
N ARG A 562 -19.07 -26.05 -8.10
CA ARG A 562 -19.83 -26.58 -9.25
C ARG A 562 -20.51 -27.88 -8.84
N CYS A 563 -21.83 -27.96 -9.01
CA CYS A 563 -22.59 -29.19 -8.76
C CYS A 563 -23.54 -29.44 -9.94
N CYS A 564 -23.20 -30.40 -10.81
CA CYS A 564 -24.04 -30.95 -11.89
C CYS A 564 -24.90 -29.93 -12.67
N GLY A 565 -24.41 -28.70 -12.88
CA GLY A 565 -25.16 -27.63 -13.55
C GLY A 565 -26.16 -26.83 -12.69
N LEU A 566 -26.49 -27.29 -11.48
CA LEU A 566 -27.33 -26.57 -10.48
C LEU A 566 -26.63 -25.33 -9.93
N PHE A 567 -25.32 -25.42 -9.68
CA PHE A 567 -24.50 -24.29 -9.23
C PHE A 567 -23.52 -23.91 -10.34
N ARG A 568 -23.74 -22.72 -10.90
CA ARG A 568 -22.82 -22.08 -11.85
C ARG A 568 -22.20 -20.86 -11.17
N PRO A 569 -20.95 -20.93 -10.68
CA PRO A 569 -20.32 -19.80 -10.03
C PRO A 569 -20.06 -18.68 -11.04
N VAL A 570 -20.28 -17.43 -10.63
CA VAL A 570 -19.90 -16.25 -11.40
C VAL A 570 -18.42 -15.97 -11.16
N THR A 571 -17.57 -16.34 -12.13
CA THR A 571 -16.13 -16.06 -12.06
C THR A 571 -15.82 -14.72 -12.72
N VAL A 572 -15.36 -13.75 -11.94
CA VAL A 572 -14.96 -12.42 -12.41
C VAL A 572 -13.44 -12.33 -12.44
N ASP A 573 -12.87 -11.87 -13.55
CA ASP A 573 -11.48 -11.43 -13.57
C ASP A 573 -11.35 -10.02 -12.99
N TRP A 574 -11.08 -9.95 -11.68
CA TRP A 574 -10.91 -8.68 -10.97
C TRP A 574 -9.65 -7.90 -11.39
N THR A 575 -8.77 -8.45 -12.24
CA THR A 575 -7.58 -7.75 -12.73
C THR A 575 -7.88 -6.79 -13.89
N THR A 576 -9.01 -6.98 -14.56
CA THR A 576 -9.41 -6.23 -15.76
C THR A 576 -10.76 -5.51 -15.62
N GLN A 577 -11.48 -5.72 -14.51
CA GLN A 577 -12.74 -5.04 -14.25
C GLN A 577 -12.53 -3.59 -13.77
N TYR A 578 -13.13 -2.59 -14.42
CA TYR A 578 -12.98 -1.17 -14.04
C TYR A 578 -14.28 -0.45 -13.66
N THR A 579 -15.42 -0.99 -14.05
CA THR A 579 -16.76 -0.42 -13.83
C THR A 579 -17.70 -1.44 -13.20
N ILE A 580 -18.79 -0.93 -12.64
CA ILE A 580 -19.93 -1.75 -12.23
C ILE A 580 -20.93 -1.62 -13.37
N GLU A 581 -20.94 -2.54 -14.32
CA GLU A 581 -22.02 -2.57 -15.31
C GLU A 581 -23.31 -3.05 -14.65
N TYR A 582 -24.39 -2.33 -14.97
CA TYR A 582 -25.73 -2.53 -14.45
C TYR A 582 -26.59 -3.00 -15.61
N ASP A 583 -26.82 -4.31 -15.73
CA ASP A 583 -27.81 -4.81 -16.67
C ASP A 583 -29.12 -5.13 -15.92
N GLN A 584 -30.13 -4.29 -16.16
CA GLN A 584 -31.46 -4.41 -15.59
C GLN A 584 -32.39 -5.30 -16.43
N THR A 585 -31.95 -5.82 -17.58
CA THR A 585 -32.87 -6.40 -18.58
C THR A 585 -32.95 -7.92 -18.60
N SER A 586 -32.02 -8.67 -18.00
CA SER A 586 -31.94 -10.11 -18.24
C SER A 586 -32.68 -11.02 -17.26
N GLY A 587 -33.23 -10.52 -16.14
CA GLY A 587 -33.98 -11.34 -15.16
C GLY A 587 -33.24 -12.60 -14.65
N SER A 588 -31.95 -12.72 -14.94
CA SER A 588 -31.07 -13.84 -14.67
C SER A 588 -29.69 -13.24 -14.46
N GLY A 589 -29.11 -13.55 -13.30
CA GLY A 589 -27.98 -12.81 -12.73
C GLY A 589 -26.83 -12.53 -13.71
N TYR A 590 -26.26 -11.34 -13.54
CA TYR A 590 -25.01 -10.82 -14.11
C TYR A 590 -24.29 -11.77 -15.08
N GLN A 591 -24.36 -11.47 -16.37
CA GLN A 591 -23.26 -11.81 -17.27
C GLN A 591 -22.21 -10.70 -17.17
N LEU A 592 -21.03 -11.09 -16.72
CA LEU A 592 -19.82 -10.28 -16.83
C LEU A 592 -19.30 -10.48 -18.25
N VAL A 593 -19.10 -9.40 -18.99
CA VAL A 593 -18.41 -9.44 -20.28
C VAL A 593 -16.92 -9.64 -20.04
#